data_AF-A0A920CY50-F1
#
_entry.id   AF-A0A920CY50-F1
#
_cell.length_a   1.000
_cell.length_b   1.000
_cell.length_c   1.000
_cell.angle_alpha   90.00
_cell.angle_beta   90.00
_cell.angle_gamma   90.00
#
_symmetry.space_group_name_H-M   'P 1'
#
loop_
_entity.id
_entity.type
_entity.pdbx_description
1 polymer ?
#
loop_
_entity_poly.entity_id
_entity_poly.type
_entity_poly.pdbx_seq_one_letter_code
_entity_poly.pdbx_strand_id
1 'polypeptide(L)'
;MTENKLILAIQTPLINGRAERSADKKRQQKMERMKHYELIGYRIAYYLLQNEQLAQQAVKLTLRELYENDHFFAAAAAEQEQLLQKCCKRHAIRLHTTFLQRSKLAE
;
A
#
# COMPACT_ATOMS: atom_id res chain seq x y z
N MET A 1 30.25 -42.52 26.46
CA MET A 1 28.81 -42.17 26.54
C MET A 1 28.59 -40.84 25.86
N THR A 2 28.56 -40.85 24.53
CA THR A 2 28.53 -39.63 23.72
C THR A 2 27.78 -39.97 22.45
N GLU A 3 26.45 -39.94 22.52
CA GLU A 3 25.58 -40.02 21.34
C GLU A 3 24.14 -39.79 21.81
N ASN A 4 23.77 -38.53 22.05
CA ASN A 4 22.36 -38.11 22.01
C ASN A 4 22.21 -36.57 22.09
N LYS A 5 22.83 -35.87 21.14
CA LYS A 5 22.52 -34.44 20.90
C LYS A 5 22.20 -34.11 19.43
N LEU A 6 22.23 -35.09 18.53
CA LEU A 6 22.01 -34.87 17.09
C LEU A 6 20.59 -35.17 16.59
N ILE A 7 19.68 -35.66 17.43
CA ILE A 7 18.31 -36.04 17.00
C ILE A 7 17.28 -34.92 17.23
N LEU A 8 17.61 -33.86 17.99
CA LEU A 8 16.67 -32.77 18.26
C LEU A 8 16.61 -31.66 17.19
N ALA A 9 17.44 -31.72 16.14
CA ALA A 9 17.49 -30.68 15.11
C ALA A 9 16.66 -30.99 13.84
N ILE A 10 16.00 -32.15 13.76
CA ILE A 10 15.35 -32.62 12.52
C ILE A 10 13.80 -32.57 12.61
N GLN A 11 13.21 -32.13 13.72
CA GLN A 11 11.75 -32.17 13.94
C GLN A 11 11.01 -30.83 13.88
N THR A 12 11.49 -29.86 13.09
CA THR A 12 10.66 -28.69 12.73
C THR A 12 10.90 -28.22 11.30
N PRO A 13 10.30 -28.89 10.29
CA PRO A 13 9.89 -28.11 9.12
C PRO A 13 8.66 -28.71 8.42
N LEU A 14 7.45 -28.60 8.98
CA LEU A 14 6.22 -28.89 8.20
C LEU A 14 5.06 -27.93 8.48
N ILE A 15 5.10 -27.17 9.57
CA ILE A 15 4.03 -26.22 9.94
C ILE A 15 4.22 -24.87 9.23
N ASN A 16 5.47 -24.43 9.02
CA ASN A 16 5.79 -23.14 8.40
C ASN A 16 5.29 -23.01 6.95
N GLY A 17 5.40 -24.06 6.14
CA GLY A 17 5.05 -24.00 4.72
C GLY A 17 3.54 -23.81 4.43
N ARG A 18 2.63 -24.09 5.37
CA ARG A 18 1.18 -23.77 5.21
C ARG A 18 0.87 -22.32 5.60
N ALA A 19 1.52 -21.82 6.65
CA ALA A 19 1.36 -20.43 7.10
C ALA A 19 1.97 -19.45 6.09
N GLU A 20 3.15 -19.76 5.55
CA GLU A 20 3.81 -18.97 4.50
C GLU A 20 2.98 -18.89 3.23
N ARG A 21 2.49 -20.03 2.72
CA ARG A 21 1.58 -20.07 1.55
C ARG A 21 0.28 -19.30 1.76
N SER A 22 -0.26 -19.30 2.99
CA SER A 22 -1.45 -18.52 3.34
C SER A 22 -1.17 -17.00 3.37
N ALA A 23 -0.02 -16.61 3.93
CA ALA A 23 0.43 -15.21 3.96
C ALA A 23 0.73 -14.68 2.55
N ASP A 24 1.35 -15.49 1.68
CA ASP A 24 1.58 -15.16 0.28
C ASP A 24 0.28 -14.92 -0.48
N LYS A 25 -0.71 -15.80 -0.29
CA LYS A 25 -2.03 -15.64 -0.90
C LYS A 25 -2.72 -14.36 -0.44
N LYS A 26 -2.63 -14.03 0.86
CA LYS A 26 -3.16 -12.76 1.40
C LYS A 26 -2.44 -11.55 0.82
N ARG A 27 -1.10 -11.59 0.70
CA ARG A 27 -0.30 -10.53 0.06
C ARG A 27 -0.70 -10.31 -1.39
N GLN A 28 -0.86 -11.39 -2.15
CA GLN A 28 -1.30 -11.30 -3.55
C GLN A 28 -2.69 -10.68 -3.66
N GLN A 29 -3.64 -11.09 -2.80
CA GLN A 29 -4.97 -10.50 -2.78
C GLN A 29 -4.95 -9.00 -2.46
N LYS A 30 -4.13 -8.57 -1.49
CA LYS A 30 -3.95 -7.13 -1.21
C LYS A 30 -3.39 -6.40 -2.44
N MET A 31 -2.41 -6.98 -3.12
CA MET A 31 -1.78 -6.37 -4.29
C MET A 31 -2.75 -6.19 -5.46
N GLU A 32 -3.57 -7.20 -5.75
CA GLU A 32 -4.59 -7.09 -6.82
C GLU A 32 -5.63 -6.01 -6.49
N ARG A 33 -6.05 -5.88 -5.22
CA ARG A 33 -6.91 -4.77 -4.81
C ARG A 33 -6.23 -3.41 -4.98
N MET A 34 -4.94 -3.29 -4.67
CA MET A 34 -4.19 -2.05 -4.84
C MET A 34 -4.11 -1.61 -6.30
N LYS A 35 -3.91 -2.54 -7.25
CA LYS A 35 -3.93 -2.22 -8.70
C LYS A 35 -5.26 -1.60 -9.14
N HIS A 36 -6.38 -2.09 -8.61
CA HIS A 36 -7.69 -1.50 -8.90
C HIS A 36 -7.77 -0.04 -8.40
N TYR A 37 -7.29 0.22 -7.18
CA TYR A 37 -7.30 1.55 -6.59
C TYR A 37 -6.25 2.50 -7.15
N GLU A 38 -5.19 1.98 -7.79
CA GLU A 38 -4.18 2.79 -8.49
C GLU A 38 -4.82 3.63 -9.59
N LEU A 39 -5.63 3.01 -10.46
CA LEU A 39 -6.28 3.72 -11.56
C LEU A 39 -7.29 4.76 -11.07
N ILE A 40 -8.08 4.42 -10.04
CA ILE A 40 -9.07 5.32 -9.45
C ILE A 40 -8.36 6.50 -8.78
N GLY A 41 -7.34 6.21 -7.97
CA GLY A 41 -6.50 7.22 -7.33
C GLY A 41 -5.86 8.15 -8.35
N TYR A 42 -5.34 7.61 -9.46
CA TYR A 42 -4.72 8.40 -10.51
C TYR A 42 -5.69 9.36 -11.16
N ARG A 43 -6.90 8.90 -11.51
CA ARG A 43 -7.94 9.78 -12.07
C ARG A 43 -8.28 10.93 -11.13
N ILE A 44 -8.42 10.65 -9.83
CA ILE A 44 -8.68 11.67 -8.81
C ILE A 44 -7.52 12.67 -8.72
N ALA A 45 -6.28 12.17 -8.58
CA ALA A 45 -5.12 13.02 -8.41
C ALA A 45 -4.84 13.86 -9.66
N TYR A 46 -4.96 13.27 -10.86
CA TYR A 46 -4.75 13.97 -12.12
C TYR A 46 -5.79 15.05 -12.34
N TYR A 47 -7.07 14.77 -12.04
CA TYR A 47 -8.11 15.80 -12.11
C TYR A 47 -7.81 17.01 -11.22
N LEU A 48 -7.28 16.78 -10.01
CA LEU A 48 -6.98 17.85 -9.06
C LEU A 48 -5.69 18.61 -9.37
N LEU A 49 -4.68 17.92 -9.89
CA LEU A 49 -3.32 18.47 -10.04
C LEU A 49 -3.01 18.94 -11.46
N GLN A 50 -3.70 18.39 -12.46
CA GLN A 50 -3.45 18.63 -13.89
C GLN A 50 -1.97 18.47 -14.27
N ASN A 51 -1.25 17.63 -13.53
CA ASN A 51 0.17 17.37 -13.66
C ASN A 51 0.41 15.87 -13.41
N GLU A 52 0.87 15.18 -14.44
CA GLU A 52 1.06 13.72 -14.40
C GLU A 52 2.06 13.28 -13.33
N GLN A 53 3.19 13.97 -13.19
CA GLN A 53 4.22 13.60 -12.23
C GLN A 53 3.72 13.75 -10.78
N LEU A 54 3.05 14.86 -10.47
CA LEU A 54 2.47 15.09 -9.15
C LEU A 54 1.32 14.10 -8.88
N ALA A 55 0.50 13.78 -9.89
CA ALA A 55 -0.57 12.80 -9.76
C ALA A 55 -0.04 11.40 -9.45
N GLN A 56 0.97 10.93 -10.21
CA GLN A 56 1.62 9.64 -9.94
C GLN A 56 2.22 9.61 -8.52
N GLN A 57 2.86 10.70 -8.08
CA GLN A 57 3.40 10.79 -6.73
C GLN A 57 2.31 10.74 -5.66
N ALA A 58 1.20 11.45 -5.84
CA ALA A 58 0.06 11.44 -4.92
C ALA A 58 -0.53 10.03 -4.77
N VAL A 59 -0.67 9.30 -5.88
CA VAL A 59 -1.16 7.92 -5.88
C VAL A 59 -0.20 6.98 -5.17
N LYS A 60 1.10 7.07 -5.45
CA LYS A 60 2.11 6.22 -4.77
C LYS A 60 2.06 6.40 -3.25
N LEU A 61 1.97 7.65 -2.77
CA LEU A 61 1.83 7.93 -1.34
C LEU A 61 0.52 7.38 -0.77
N THR A 62 -0.57 7.51 -1.53
CA THR A 62 -1.89 6.99 -1.14
C THR A 62 -1.90 5.47 -1.03
N LEU A 63 -1.43 4.76 -2.06
CA LEU A 63 -1.40 3.31 -2.07
C LEU A 63 -0.51 2.75 -0.97
N ARG A 64 0.64 3.39 -0.69
CA ARG A 64 1.50 3.01 0.43
C ARG A 64 0.76 3.12 1.77
N GLU A 65 0.12 4.26 2.03
CA GLU A 65 -0.62 4.48 3.27
C GLU A 65 -1.77 3.48 3.44
N LEU A 66 -2.54 3.22 2.38
CA LEU A 66 -3.64 2.26 2.42
C LEU A 66 -3.17 0.81 2.56
N TYR A 67 -2.02 0.47 1.96
CA TYR A 67 -1.45 -0.87 2.05
C TYR A 67 -1.00 -1.21 3.48
N GLU A 68 -0.42 -0.22 4.18
CA GLU A 68 0.00 -0.33 5.58
C GLU A 68 -1.19 -0.33 6.56
N ASN A 69 -2.39 0.08 6.12
CA ASN A 69 -3.58 0.13 6.94
C ASN A 69 -4.44 -1.14 6.82
N ASP A 70 -4.33 -2.05 7.79
CA ASP A 70 -5.14 -3.29 7.79
C ASP A 70 -6.65 -3.04 7.88
N HIS A 71 -7.10 -1.96 8.53
CA HIS A 71 -8.52 -1.60 8.61
C HIS A 71 -9.08 -1.33 7.21
N PHE A 72 -8.28 -0.76 6.31
CA PHE A 72 -8.71 -0.54 4.93
C PHE A 72 -9.19 -1.85 4.29
N PHE A 73 -8.43 -2.94 4.43
CA PHE A 73 -8.77 -4.22 3.81
C PHE A 73 -9.90 -4.98 4.52
N ALA A 74 -10.18 -4.64 5.79
CA ALA A 74 -11.28 -5.19 6.57
C ALA A 74 -12.61 -4.44 6.37
N ALA A 75 -12.55 -3.17 5.92
CA ALA A 75 -13.70 -2.33 5.66
C ALA A 75 -14.54 -2.83 4.46
N ALA A 76 -15.79 -2.38 4.40
CA ALA A 76 -16.66 -2.61 3.25
C ALA A 76 -16.16 -1.83 2.01
N ALA A 77 -16.53 -2.28 0.80
CA ALA A 77 -16.07 -1.67 -0.45
C ALA A 77 -16.37 -0.17 -0.55
N ALA A 78 -17.58 0.27 -0.14
CA ALA A 78 -17.95 1.68 -0.14
C ALA A 78 -17.08 2.52 0.80
N GLU A 79 -16.72 1.97 1.98
CA GLU A 79 -15.83 2.64 2.93
C GLU A 79 -14.39 2.68 2.41
N GLN A 80 -13.92 1.62 1.75
CA GLN A 80 -12.63 1.60 1.06
C GLN A 80 -12.54 2.71 0.01
N GLU A 81 -13.56 2.89 -0.81
CA GLU A 81 -13.58 3.97 -1.80
C GLU A 81 -13.55 5.36 -1.14
N GLN A 82 -14.29 5.57 -0.05
CA GLN A 82 -14.26 6.82 0.70
C GLN A 82 -12.87 7.10 1.30
N LEU A 83 -12.24 6.08 1.89
CA LEU A 83 -10.89 6.17 2.44
C LEU A 83 -9.87 6.48 1.34
N LEU A 84 -9.96 5.82 0.19
CA LEU A 84 -9.13 6.09 -0.98
C LEU A 84 -9.26 7.54 -1.42
N GLN A 85 -10.48 8.03 -1.64
CA GLN A 85 -10.73 9.40 -2.09
C GLN A 85 -10.18 10.41 -1.09
N LYS A 86 -10.43 10.21 0.21
CA LYS A 86 -9.95 11.09 1.28
C LYS A 86 -8.42 11.13 1.32
N CYS A 87 -7.78 9.97 1.27
CA CYS A 87 -6.33 9.84 1.30
C CYS A 87 -5.68 10.47 0.05
N CYS A 88 -6.23 10.17 -1.13
CA CYS A 88 -5.76 10.70 -2.40
C CYS A 88 -5.86 12.22 -2.47
N LYS A 89 -7.02 12.80 -2.12
CA LYS A 89 -7.22 14.26 -2.05
C LYS A 89 -6.21 14.91 -1.10
N ARG A 90 -6.01 14.33 0.09
CA ARG A 90 -5.07 14.87 1.08
C ARG A 90 -3.63 14.90 0.56
N HIS A 91 -3.16 13.81 -0.06
CA HIS A 91 -1.81 13.76 -0.64
C HIS A 91 -1.66 14.69 -1.84
N ALA A 92 -2.66 14.76 -2.71
CA ALA A 92 -2.68 15.69 -3.84
C ALA A 92 -2.56 17.14 -3.36
N ILE A 93 -3.39 17.58 -2.42
CA ILE A 93 -3.34 18.94 -1.88
C ILE A 93 -1.97 19.25 -1.28
N ARG A 94 -1.41 18.34 -0.46
CA ARG A 94 -0.08 18.52 0.15
C ARG A 94 1.02 18.69 -0.90
N LEU A 95 1.01 17.87 -1.95
CA LEU A 95 1.98 17.96 -3.04
C LEU A 95 1.82 19.27 -3.81
N HIS A 96 0.58 19.67 -4.11
CA HIS A 96 0.31 20.93 -4.79
C HIS A 96 0.83 22.13 -3.99
N THR A 97 0.54 22.19 -2.68
CA THR A 97 1.04 23.26 -1.81
C THR A 97 2.57 23.29 -1.78
N THR A 98 3.21 22.14 -1.66
CA THR A 98 4.69 22.04 -1.65
C THR A 98 5.29 22.49 -2.99
N PHE A 99 4.66 22.11 -4.11
CA PHE A 99 5.08 22.52 -5.44
C PHE A 99 5.00 24.04 -5.62
N LEU A 100 3.88 24.65 -5.25
CA LEU A 100 3.69 26.10 -5.32
C LEU A 100 4.63 26.88 -4.40
N GLN A 101 4.97 26.34 -3.23
CA GLN A 101 5.94 26.98 -2.33
C GLN A 101 7.35 26.98 -2.96
N ARG A 102 7.73 25.89 -3.62
CA ARG A 102 9.04 25.78 -4.27
C ARG A 102 9.15 26.66 -5.51
N SER A 103 8.08 26.79 -6.30
CA SER A 103 8.10 27.68 -7.47
C SER A 103 8.28 29.14 -7.08
N LYS A 104 7.64 29.58 -5.98
CA LYS A 104 7.78 30.95 -5.45
C LYS A 104 9.17 31.29 -4.88
N LEU A 105 9.96 30.28 -4.53
CA LEU A 105 11.33 30.46 -4.01
C LEU A 105 12.39 30.41 -5.13
N ALA A 106 11.99 30.11 -6.36
CA ALA A 106 12.86 30.04 -7.52
C ALA A 106 12.80 31.31 -8.40
N GLU A 107 11.93 32.27 -8.04
CA GLU A 107 11.81 33.62 -8.61
C GLU A 107 12.56 34.63 -7.73
#